data_AF-A0A2V9TMA3-F1
#
_entry.id   AF-A0A2V9TMA3-F1
#
_cell.length_a   1.000
_cell.length_b   1.000
_cell.length_c   1.000
_cell.angle_alpha   90.00
_cell.angle_beta   90.00
_cell.angle_gamma   90.00
#
_symmetry.space_group_name_H-M   'P 1'
#
loop_
_entity.id
_entity.type
_entity.pdbx_description
1 polymer ?
#
loop_
_entity_poly.entity_id
_entity_poly.type
_entity_poly.pdbx_seq_one_letter_code
_entity_poly.pdbx_strand_id
1 'polypeptide(L)'
;MGKKNGKNGGADLSRLNPLDSKDKQILRVVIETPKGSRNKFAFDPDQHVFELKKVLPTGMAFPYDFGFVPSTEAEDGDPIDVLVLMDEPAFPGCVLKCRTIGVIEGEQSDKKKKSVRNDRIIAIQVDTHAWADIKTIDDLGEQFCCELEKFFVNYHELSGKEYRVLGRKGPTQARELVKSGMK
;
A
#
# COMPACT_ATOMS: atom_id res chain seq x y z
N MET A 1 34.31 25.73 -15.77
CA MET A 1 33.18 26.25 -14.95
C MET A 1 32.14 25.15 -14.81
N GLY A 2 31.91 24.68 -13.58
CA GLY A 2 31.08 23.50 -13.29
C GLY A 2 29.60 23.68 -13.64
N LYS A 3 29.01 22.64 -14.22
CA LYS A 3 27.56 22.50 -14.37
C LYS A 3 26.93 22.45 -12.98
N LYS A 4 26.11 23.45 -12.65
CA LYS A 4 25.19 23.39 -11.51
C LYS A 4 24.15 22.31 -11.81
N ASN A 5 24.35 21.09 -11.31
CA ASN A 5 23.25 20.14 -11.16
C ASN A 5 22.36 20.66 -10.03
N GLY A 6 21.25 21.30 -10.40
CA GLY A 6 20.17 21.62 -9.47
C GLY A 6 19.54 20.33 -8.95
N LYS A 7 20.13 19.74 -7.91
CA LYS A 7 19.42 18.79 -7.05
C LYS A 7 18.47 19.64 -6.20
N ASN A 8 17.21 19.73 -6.61
CA ASN A 8 16.17 20.39 -5.83
C ASN A 8 15.95 19.63 -4.50
N GLY A 9 16.68 20.05 -3.48
CA GLY A 9 16.21 20.58 -2.19
C GLY A 9 15.19 19.87 -1.29
N GLY A 10 14.44 18.84 -1.72
CA GLY A 10 13.41 18.20 -0.89
C GLY A 10 13.25 16.71 -1.20
N ALA A 11 13.00 15.90 -0.17
CA ALA A 11 12.70 14.48 -0.33
C ALA A 11 11.25 14.31 -0.81
N ASP A 12 11.02 14.42 -2.11
CA ASP A 12 9.73 14.10 -2.71
C ASP A 12 9.52 12.57 -2.68
N LEU A 13 8.69 12.12 -1.75
CA LEU A 13 8.40 10.70 -1.52
C LEU A 13 7.73 10.05 -2.74
N SER A 14 6.97 10.80 -3.53
CA SER A 14 6.30 10.28 -4.73
C SER A 14 7.27 9.92 -5.87
N ARG A 15 8.49 10.48 -5.86
CA ARG A 15 9.52 10.31 -6.89
C ARG A 15 10.61 9.31 -6.53
N LEU A 16 10.46 8.62 -5.39
CA LEU A 16 11.39 7.57 -5.00
C LEU A 16 11.27 6.39 -5.96
N ASN A 17 12.40 5.79 -6.31
CA ASN A 17 12.39 4.57 -7.11
C ASN A 17 11.61 3.47 -6.35
N PRO A 18 10.61 2.83 -6.97
CA PRO A 18 9.74 1.86 -6.31
C PRO A 18 10.49 0.61 -5.85
N LEU A 19 11.63 0.31 -6.46
CA LEU A 19 12.40 -0.92 -6.19
C LEU A 19 13.73 -0.58 -5.54
N ASP A 20 14.19 -1.43 -4.63
CA ASP A 20 15.51 -1.27 -4.03
C ASP A 20 16.61 -1.24 -5.11
N SER A 21 17.71 -0.54 -4.82
CA SER A 21 18.81 -0.41 -5.78
C SER A 21 19.67 -1.67 -5.86
N LYS A 22 19.77 -2.43 -4.77
CA LYS A 22 20.56 -3.65 -4.67
C LYS A 22 19.76 -4.88 -5.06
N ASP A 23 18.47 -4.91 -4.72
CA ASP A 23 17.59 -6.03 -5.05
C ASP A 23 16.26 -5.54 -5.65
N LYS A 24 16.04 -5.84 -6.93
CA LYS A 24 14.84 -5.44 -7.66
C LYS A 24 13.59 -6.25 -7.30
N GLN A 25 13.71 -7.25 -6.42
CA GLN A 25 12.58 -7.95 -5.84
C GLN A 25 12.04 -7.25 -4.58
N ILE A 26 12.81 -6.34 -3.98
CA ILE A 26 12.42 -5.58 -2.80
C ILE A 26 11.73 -4.28 -3.22
N LEU A 27 10.51 -4.11 -2.73
CA LEU A 27 9.63 -2.97 -2.93
C LEU A 27 9.89 -1.90 -1.87
N ARG A 28 9.91 -0.63 -2.28
CA ARG A 28 9.82 0.50 -1.34
C ARG A 28 8.36 0.84 -1.12
N VAL A 29 7.98 0.98 0.14
CA VAL A 29 6.63 1.39 0.53
C VAL A 29 6.73 2.62 1.41
N VAL A 30 6.03 3.69 1.05
CA VAL A 30 5.90 4.89 1.87
C VAL A 30 4.68 4.71 2.76
N ILE A 31 4.87 4.69 4.07
CA ILE A 31 3.78 4.51 5.02
C ILE A 31 2.95 5.77 5.14
N GLU A 32 1.64 5.63 5.03
CA GLU A 32 0.68 6.71 5.27
C GLU A 32 0.00 6.51 6.62
N THR A 33 -0.65 5.37 6.83
CA THR A 33 -1.44 5.10 8.03
C THR A 33 -0.88 3.91 8.81
N PRO A 34 -0.34 4.13 10.03
CA PRO A 34 0.21 3.05 10.81
C PRO A 34 -0.83 2.06 11.34
N LYS A 35 -0.39 0.83 11.60
CA LYS A 35 -1.16 -0.19 12.32
C LYS A 35 -1.71 0.37 13.64
N GLY A 36 -2.97 0.07 13.93
CA GLY A 36 -3.68 0.52 15.14
C GLY A 36 -4.19 1.97 15.07
N SER A 37 -3.89 2.71 14.00
CA SER A 37 -4.37 4.09 13.86
C SER A 37 -5.85 4.15 13.46
N ARG A 38 -6.59 5.05 14.12
CA ARG A 38 -7.91 5.54 13.69
C ARG A 38 -7.82 6.66 12.66
N ASN A 39 -6.70 7.36 12.65
CA ASN A 39 -6.46 8.47 11.74
C ASN A 39 -5.93 7.90 10.43
N LYS A 40 -6.71 8.09 9.36
CA LYS A 40 -6.26 7.83 8.00
C LYS A 40 -5.50 9.06 7.50
N PHE A 41 -4.19 8.93 7.42
CA PHE A 41 -3.36 9.90 6.74
C PHE A 41 -3.25 9.53 5.25
N ALA A 42 -2.96 10.52 4.42
CA ALA A 42 -2.53 10.31 3.04
C ALA A 42 -1.47 11.35 2.66
N PHE A 43 -0.56 10.99 1.76
CA PHE A 43 0.42 11.90 1.21
C PHE A 43 -0.21 12.76 0.12
N ASP A 44 -0.05 14.09 0.22
CA ASP A 44 -0.37 15.03 -0.84
C ASP A 44 0.87 15.22 -1.73
N PRO A 45 0.85 14.76 -2.99
CA PRO A 45 2.01 14.86 -3.89
C PRO A 45 2.28 16.27 -4.41
N ASP A 46 1.29 17.17 -4.37
CA ASP A 46 1.45 18.56 -4.84
C ASP A 46 2.09 19.43 -3.75
N GLN A 47 1.71 19.18 -2.49
CA GLN A 47 2.23 19.92 -1.34
C GLN A 47 3.42 19.24 -0.66
N HIS A 48 3.67 17.97 -0.96
CA HIS A 48 4.68 17.12 -0.34
C HIS A 48 4.52 16.99 1.18
N VAL A 49 3.29 16.85 1.66
CA VAL A 49 2.95 16.73 3.10
C VAL A 49 2.00 15.56 3.35
N PHE A 50 1.97 15.05 4.57
CA PHE A 50 0.93 14.12 5.01
C PHE A 50 -0.25 14.88 5.60
N GLU A 51 -1.45 14.58 5.11
CA GLU A 51 -2.69 15.17 5.59
C GLU A 51 -3.58 14.12 6.25
N LEU A 52 -4.26 14.51 7.33
CA LEU A 52 -5.35 13.71 7.89
C LEU A 52 -6.56 13.77 6.95
N LYS A 53 -6.84 12.68 6.22
CA LYS A 53 -7.98 12.62 5.31
C LYS A 53 -9.28 12.21 6.00
N LYS A 54 -9.22 11.34 7.01
CA LYS A 54 -10.41 10.85 7.72
C LYS A 54 -10.06 10.33 9.11
N VAL A 55 -10.97 10.51 10.07
CA VAL A 55 -10.94 9.81 11.35
C VAL A 55 -11.97 8.67 11.29
N LEU A 56 -11.54 7.43 11.52
CA LEU A 56 -12.42 6.27 11.51
C LEU A 56 -13.37 6.27 12.72
N PRO A 57 -14.59 5.69 12.57
CA PRO A 57 -15.52 5.49 13.67
C PRO A 57 -14.87 4.80 14.88
N THR A 58 -15.45 5.04 16.07
CA THR A 58 -15.00 4.38 17.30
C THR A 58 -15.05 2.85 17.16
N GLY A 59 -14.02 2.16 17.65
CA GLY A 59 -13.91 0.70 17.57
C GLY A 59 -13.23 0.17 16.30
N MET A 60 -12.89 1.05 15.35
CA MET A 60 -12.14 0.67 14.15
C MET A 60 -10.71 1.19 14.21
N ALA A 61 -9.82 0.51 13.51
CA ALA A 61 -8.45 0.95 13.25
C ALA A 61 -7.93 0.20 12.02
N PHE A 62 -6.84 0.71 11.42
CA PHE A 62 -6.10 -0.07 10.43
C PHE A 62 -5.43 -1.27 11.11
N PRO A 63 -5.66 -2.52 10.65
CA PRO A 63 -5.12 -3.70 11.32
C PRO A 63 -3.60 -3.88 11.09
N TYR A 64 -3.07 -3.25 10.04
CA TYR A 64 -1.66 -3.29 9.62
C TYR A 64 -1.27 -1.94 9.01
N ASP A 65 0.04 -1.72 8.82
CA ASP A 65 0.53 -0.49 8.21
C ASP A 65 0.04 -0.41 6.77
N PHE A 66 -0.45 0.76 6.39
CA PHE A 66 -0.97 1.03 5.06
C PHE A 66 -0.19 2.17 4.42
N GLY A 67 0.15 2.01 3.16
CA GLY A 67 0.90 2.99 2.41
C GLY A 67 0.86 2.72 0.92
N PHE A 68 1.78 3.33 0.19
CA PHE A 68 1.82 3.24 -1.27
C PHE A 68 3.21 2.96 -1.82
N VAL A 69 3.25 2.47 -3.06
CA VAL A 69 4.48 2.32 -3.84
C VAL A 69 4.78 3.64 -4.57
N PRO A 70 5.91 4.30 -4.31
CA PRO A 70 6.25 5.56 -4.95
C PRO A 70 6.53 5.37 -6.45
N SER A 71 6.32 6.43 -7.24
CA SER A 71 6.48 6.42 -8.71
C SER A 71 5.72 5.30 -9.41
N THR A 72 4.50 5.03 -8.92
CA THR A 72 3.52 4.16 -9.57
C THR A 72 2.18 4.86 -9.75
N GLU A 73 1.36 4.36 -10.65
CA GLU A 73 -0.06 4.73 -10.81
C GLU A 73 -0.87 3.46 -11.10
N ALA A 74 -1.98 3.31 -10.37
CA ALA A 74 -2.99 2.29 -10.57
C ALA A 74 -4.11 2.80 -11.50
N GLU A 75 -5.06 1.93 -11.86
CA GLU A 75 -6.15 2.30 -12.78
C GLU A 75 -7.09 3.39 -12.24
N ASP A 76 -7.15 3.59 -10.92
CA ASP A 76 -7.91 4.66 -10.29
C ASP A 76 -7.17 6.01 -10.26
N GLY A 77 -5.93 6.05 -10.76
CA GLY A 77 -5.09 7.25 -10.83
C GLY A 77 -4.27 7.52 -9.57
N ASP A 78 -4.47 6.73 -8.51
CA ASP A 78 -3.69 6.82 -7.28
C ASP A 78 -2.44 5.92 -7.38
N PRO A 79 -1.38 6.17 -6.58
CA PRO A 79 -0.28 5.23 -6.45
C PRO A 79 -0.75 3.85 -5.98
N ILE A 80 -0.02 2.79 -6.33
CA ILE A 80 -0.41 1.43 -5.95
C ILE A 80 -0.36 1.28 -4.42
N ASP A 81 -1.50 0.92 -3.84
CA ASP A 81 -1.66 0.71 -2.40
C ASP A 81 -1.06 -0.60 -1.90
N VAL A 82 -0.49 -0.55 -0.69
CA VAL A 82 0.19 -1.67 -0.03
C VAL A 82 -0.22 -1.77 1.44
N LEU A 83 -0.59 -2.97 1.86
CA LEU A 83 -0.70 -3.36 3.26
C LEU A 83 0.59 -4.07 3.68
N VAL A 84 1.25 -3.58 4.74
CA VAL A 84 2.54 -4.10 5.21
C VAL A 84 2.38 -4.80 6.56
N LEU A 85 2.81 -6.05 6.61
CA LEU A 85 2.89 -6.87 7.81
C LEU A 85 4.31 -6.75 8.40
N MET A 86 4.38 -6.36 9.67
CA MET A 86 5.63 -6.28 10.45
C MET A 86 5.35 -6.40 11.94
N ASP A 87 6.42 -6.47 12.76
CA ASP A 87 6.32 -6.68 14.20
C ASP A 87 5.62 -5.51 14.91
N GLU A 88 6.00 -4.26 14.58
CA GLU A 88 5.53 -3.03 15.23
C GLU A 88 5.16 -1.96 14.19
N PRO A 89 4.18 -1.07 14.46
CA PRO A 89 3.78 -0.03 13.53
C PRO A 89 4.94 0.90 13.17
N ALA A 90 4.97 1.32 11.92
CA ALA A 90 5.84 2.41 11.48
C ALA A 90 5.21 3.79 11.80
N PHE A 91 5.71 4.85 11.17
CA PHE A 91 5.15 6.20 11.27
C PHE A 91 4.91 6.80 9.86
N PRO A 92 3.98 7.78 9.72
CA PRO A 92 3.71 8.41 8.43
C PRO A 92 4.96 9.03 7.80
N GLY A 93 5.22 8.75 6.52
CA GLY A 93 6.42 9.18 5.80
C GLY A 93 7.62 8.26 5.95
N CYS A 94 7.53 7.21 6.79
CA CYS A 94 8.57 6.20 6.85
C CYS A 94 8.61 5.39 5.54
N VAL A 95 9.81 5.19 4.99
CA VAL A 95 10.01 4.36 3.81
C VAL A 95 10.50 2.99 4.25
N LEU A 96 9.69 1.97 3.99
CA LEU A 96 10.02 0.59 4.30
C LEU A 96 10.58 -0.13 3.07
N LYS A 97 11.44 -1.10 3.33
CA LYS A 97 11.83 -2.13 2.37
C LYS A 97 10.97 -3.36 2.64
N CYS A 98 10.23 -3.78 1.63
CA CYS A 98 9.26 -4.85 1.76
C CYS A 98 9.45 -5.89 0.66
N ARG A 99 9.24 -7.15 1.02
CA ARG A 99 9.07 -8.24 0.05
C ARG A 99 7.58 -8.45 -0.17
N THR A 100 7.16 -8.46 -1.43
CA THR A 100 5.77 -8.72 -1.80
C THR A 100 5.45 -10.20 -1.65
N ILE A 101 4.32 -10.53 -1.01
CA ILE A 101 3.83 -11.91 -0.85
C ILE A 101 2.59 -12.21 -1.67
N GLY A 102 1.87 -11.19 -2.13
CA GLY A 102 0.72 -11.36 -3.01
C GLY A 102 -0.05 -10.08 -3.23
N VAL A 103 -1.23 -10.22 -3.81
CA VAL A 103 -2.17 -9.14 -4.07
C VAL A 103 -3.59 -9.66 -3.85
N ILE A 104 -4.42 -8.84 -3.20
CA ILE A 104 -5.87 -9.00 -3.18
C ILE A 104 -6.42 -8.14 -4.31
N GLU A 105 -6.97 -8.82 -5.31
CA GLU A 105 -7.59 -8.18 -6.46
C GLU A 105 -9.00 -7.71 -6.09
N GLY A 106 -9.31 -6.43 -6.32
CA GLY A 106 -10.65 -5.91 -6.02
C GLY A 106 -11.09 -4.77 -6.92
N GLU A 107 -12.40 -4.54 -6.98
CA GLU A 107 -13.01 -3.46 -7.73
C GLU A 107 -13.76 -2.53 -6.77
N GLN A 108 -13.53 -1.23 -6.93
CA GLN A 108 -14.28 -0.20 -6.23
C GLN A 108 -15.32 0.41 -7.17
N SER A 109 -16.55 0.58 -6.70
CA SER A 109 -17.58 1.34 -7.41
C SER A 109 -18.16 2.43 -6.50
N ASP A 110 -18.45 3.58 -7.10
CA ASP A 110 -19.35 4.57 -6.49
C ASP A 110 -20.76 4.31 -7.05
N LYS A 111 -21.81 4.52 -6.26
CA LYS A 111 -23.24 4.24 -6.55
C LYS A 111 -23.79 4.76 -7.91
N LYS A 112 -22.99 5.49 -8.70
CA LYS A 112 -23.33 6.08 -10.00
C LYS A 112 -22.21 6.00 -11.05
N LYS A 113 -21.08 5.31 -10.79
CA LYS A 113 -19.92 5.26 -11.68
C LYS A 113 -19.58 3.82 -12.10
N LYS A 114 -18.79 3.72 -13.18
CA LYS A 114 -18.16 2.47 -13.62
C LYS A 114 -17.22 1.96 -12.53
N SER A 115 -17.21 0.66 -12.29
CA SER A 115 -16.23 0.02 -11.41
C SER A 115 -14.82 0.24 -11.94
N VAL A 116 -13.88 0.49 -11.02
CA VAL A 116 -12.45 0.67 -11.32
C VAL A 116 -11.66 -0.35 -10.51
N ARG A 117 -10.61 -0.92 -11.11
CA ARG A 117 -9.69 -1.84 -10.42
C ARG A 117 -9.00 -1.08 -9.29
N ASN A 118 -9.03 -1.66 -8.11
CA ASN A 118 -8.48 -1.09 -6.90
C ASN A 118 -7.83 -2.20 -6.06
N ASP A 119 -6.66 -2.62 -6.53
CA ASP A 119 -5.93 -3.76 -5.98
C ASP A 119 -5.12 -3.39 -4.74
N ARG A 120 -4.88 -4.38 -3.89
CA ARG A 120 -4.17 -4.21 -2.61
C ARG A 120 -2.98 -5.14 -2.58
N ILE A 121 -1.77 -4.61 -2.71
CA ILE A 121 -0.56 -5.42 -2.54
C ILE A 121 -0.44 -5.78 -1.07
N ILE A 122 -0.11 -7.04 -0.80
CA ILE A 122 0.24 -7.51 0.54
C ILE A 122 1.75 -7.75 0.57
N ALA A 123 2.42 -7.10 1.51
CA ALA A 123 3.87 -7.16 1.63
C ALA A 123 4.29 -7.34 3.09
N ILE A 124 5.53 -7.81 3.27
CA ILE A 124 6.16 -8.01 4.56
C ILE A 124 7.44 -7.18 4.62
N GLN A 125 7.68 -6.48 5.72
CA GLN A 125 8.94 -5.76 5.94
C GLN A 125 10.11 -6.76 6.02
N VAL A 126 11.26 -6.44 5.41
CA VAL A 126 12.35 -7.39 5.19
C VAL A 126 13.08 -7.91 6.44
N ASP A 127 13.09 -7.16 7.53
CA ASP A 127 13.78 -7.45 8.80
C ASP A 127 12.81 -7.93 9.90
N THR A 128 11.60 -8.30 9.52
CA THR A 128 10.56 -8.80 10.42
C THR A 128 10.98 -10.10 11.11
N HIS A 129 10.53 -10.31 12.35
CA HIS A 129 10.76 -11.54 13.09
C HIS A 129 9.53 -12.45 13.02
N ALA A 130 8.35 -11.94 13.37
CA ALA A 130 7.12 -12.72 13.47
C ALA A 130 6.61 -13.24 12.12
N TRP A 131 7.02 -12.59 11.02
CA TRP A 131 6.53 -12.89 9.67
C TRP A 131 7.62 -13.46 8.74
N ALA A 132 8.78 -13.85 9.29
CA ALA A 132 9.95 -14.22 8.50
C ALA A 132 9.68 -15.39 7.53
N ASP A 133 8.90 -16.39 7.96
CA ASP A 133 8.68 -17.62 7.20
C ASP A 133 7.58 -17.54 6.11
N ILE A 134 6.76 -16.50 6.13
CA ILE A 134 5.63 -16.32 5.20
C ILE A 134 6.15 -15.91 3.83
N LYS A 135 5.97 -16.68 2.76
CA LYS A 135 6.53 -16.40 1.43
C LYS A 135 5.48 -15.99 0.40
N THR A 136 4.27 -16.55 0.51
CA THR A 136 3.09 -16.23 -0.31
C THR A 136 1.92 -15.81 0.57
N ILE A 137 0.93 -15.15 -0.02
CA ILE A 137 -0.32 -14.78 0.67
C ILE A 137 -1.03 -15.99 1.28
N ASP A 138 -0.93 -17.16 0.64
CA ASP A 138 -1.56 -18.40 1.12
C ASP A 138 -0.94 -18.91 2.44
N ASP A 139 0.33 -18.57 2.73
CA ASP A 139 1.01 -18.96 3.97
C ASP A 139 0.41 -18.25 5.20
N LEU A 140 -0.36 -17.17 5.01
CA LEU A 140 -1.09 -16.49 6.09
C LEU A 140 -2.27 -17.32 6.64
N GLY A 141 -2.72 -18.33 5.88
CA GLY A 141 -3.89 -19.11 6.19
C GLY A 141 -5.20 -18.47 5.70
N GLU A 142 -6.18 -19.32 5.43
CA GLU A 142 -7.45 -18.93 4.78
C GLU A 142 -8.27 -17.98 5.65
N GLN A 143 -8.35 -18.24 6.95
CA GLN A 143 -9.11 -17.39 7.87
C GLN A 143 -8.56 -15.97 7.89
N PHE A 144 -7.24 -15.82 7.99
CA PHE A 144 -6.57 -14.53 8.00
C PHE A 144 -6.80 -13.76 6.70
N CYS A 145 -6.69 -14.45 5.55
CA CYS A 145 -6.99 -13.86 4.26
C CYS A 145 -8.44 -13.35 4.17
N CYS A 146 -9.40 -14.14 4.65
CA CYS A 146 -10.81 -13.75 4.69
C CYS A 146 -11.05 -12.52 5.58
N GLU A 147 -10.35 -12.41 6.72
CA GLU A 147 -10.42 -11.24 7.59
C GLU A 147 -9.86 -9.97 6.92
N LEU A 148 -8.75 -10.08 6.18
CA LEU A 148 -8.21 -8.98 5.38
C LEU A 148 -9.17 -8.54 4.26
N GLU A 149 -9.75 -9.50 3.53
CA GLU A 149 -10.75 -9.24 2.49
C GLU A 149 -11.95 -8.47 3.08
N LYS A 150 -12.49 -8.93 4.22
CA LYS A 150 -13.59 -8.27 4.93
C LYS A 150 -13.23 -6.87 5.41
N PHE A 151 -11.99 -6.66 5.87
CA PHE A 151 -11.52 -5.33 6.25
C PHE A 151 -11.64 -4.35 5.07
N PHE A 152 -11.19 -4.73 3.87
CA PHE A 152 -11.30 -3.86 2.70
C PHE A 152 -12.74 -3.60 2.28
N VAL A 153 -13.60 -4.62 2.29
CA VAL A 153 -15.04 -4.46 1.99
C VAL A 153 -15.69 -3.46 2.96
N ASN A 154 -15.56 -3.70 4.27
CA ASN A 154 -16.19 -2.88 5.30
C ASN A 154 -15.65 -1.44 5.31
N TYR A 155 -14.34 -1.26 5.10
CA TYR A 155 -13.71 0.05 5.06
C TYR A 155 -14.25 0.94 3.92
N HIS A 156 -14.46 0.36 2.73
CA HIS A 156 -15.02 1.10 1.59
C HIS A 156 -16.50 1.40 1.78
N GLU A 157 -17.27 0.46 2.33
CA GLU A 157 -18.69 0.65 2.65
C GLU A 157 -18.91 1.85 3.57
N LEU A 158 -18.09 1.96 4.63
CA LEU A 158 -18.09 3.10 5.55
C LEU A 158 -17.61 4.41 4.94
N SER A 159 -17.00 4.34 3.75
CA SER A 159 -16.63 5.50 2.95
C SER A 159 -17.69 5.80 1.88
N GLY A 160 -18.84 5.13 1.92
CA GLY A 160 -19.97 5.31 1.02
C GLY A 160 -19.79 4.65 -0.34
N LYS A 161 -18.76 3.80 -0.48
CA LYS A 161 -18.37 3.10 -1.71
C LYS A 161 -18.63 1.61 -1.58
N GLU A 162 -18.73 0.90 -2.70
CA GLU A 162 -18.76 -0.56 -2.70
C GLU A 162 -17.38 -1.08 -3.12
N TYR A 163 -16.91 -2.13 -2.45
CA TYR A 163 -15.68 -2.82 -2.81
C TYR A 163 -15.94 -4.32 -2.92
N ARG A 164 -15.60 -4.89 -4.07
CA ARG A 164 -15.79 -6.31 -4.37
C ARG A 164 -14.44 -6.98 -4.57
N VAL A 165 -14.16 -7.99 -3.77
CA VAL A 165 -12.98 -8.85 -3.96
C VAL A 165 -13.20 -9.76 -5.17
N LEU A 166 -12.22 -9.80 -6.07
CA LEU A 166 -12.19 -10.67 -7.25
C LEU A 166 -11.38 -11.94 -7.00
N GLY A 167 -10.32 -11.86 -6.19
CA GLY A 167 -9.50 -13.00 -5.82
C GLY A 167 -8.18 -12.65 -5.17
N ARG A 168 -7.40 -13.68 -4.82
CA ARG A 168 -6.04 -13.58 -4.32
C ARG A 168 -5.06 -14.10 -5.37
N LYS A 169 -3.93 -13.42 -5.52
CA LYS A 169 -2.83 -13.86 -6.39
C LYS A 169 -1.51 -13.81 -5.65
N GLY A 170 -0.60 -14.70 -6.05
CA GLY A 170 0.73 -14.81 -5.46
C GLY A 170 1.66 -13.64 -5.80
N PRO A 171 2.91 -13.71 -5.33
CA PRO A 171 3.86 -12.60 -5.37
C PRO A 171 4.31 -12.25 -6.79
N THR A 172 4.21 -13.17 -7.76
CA THR A 172 4.52 -12.89 -9.17
C THR A 172 3.55 -11.86 -9.76
N GLN A 173 2.24 -12.09 -9.60
CA GLN A 173 1.21 -11.17 -10.11
C GLN A 173 1.32 -9.78 -9.48
N ALA A 174 1.58 -9.74 -8.17
CA ALA A 174 1.75 -8.48 -7.46
C ALA A 174 2.98 -7.67 -7.97
N ARG A 175 4.08 -8.35 -8.31
CA ARG A 175 5.25 -7.69 -8.92
C ARG A 175 4.98 -7.22 -10.35
N GLU A 176 4.18 -7.96 -11.11
CA GLU A 176 3.74 -7.53 -12.45
C GLU A 176 2.88 -6.28 -12.36
N LEU A 177 1.94 -6.23 -11.40
CA LEU A 177 1.12 -5.04 -11.13
C LEU A 177 1.97 -3.81 -10.81
N VAL A 178 2.99 -3.96 -9.95
CA VAL A 178 3.94 -2.86 -9.67
C VAL A 178 4.60 -2.42 -10.96
N LYS A 179 5.18 -3.35 -11.73
CA LYS A 179 5.89 -3.04 -12.98
C LYS A 179 5.01 -2.34 -14.01
N SER A 180 3.75 -2.76 -14.15
CA SER A 180 2.82 -2.13 -15.09
C SER A 180 2.43 -0.71 -14.68
N GLY A 181 2.41 -0.42 -13.38
CA GLY A 181 2.10 0.90 -12.85
C GLY A 181 3.31 1.83 -12.75
N MET A 182 4.55 1.37 -12.95
CA MET A 182 5.74 2.23 -12.85
C MET A 182 5.72 3.36 -13.88
N LYS A 183 6.04 4.58 -13.43
CA LYS A 183 6.16 5.78 -14.25
C LYS A 183 7.60 6.27 -14.40
#